data_AF-A0A1W1BRI6-F1
#
_entry.id   AF-A0A1W1BRI6-F1
#
_cell.length_a   1.000
_cell.length_b   1.000
_cell.length_c   1.000
_cell.angle_alpha   90.00
_cell.angle_beta   90.00
_cell.angle_gamma   90.00
#
_symmetry.space_group_name_H-M   'P 1'
#
loop_
_entity.id
_entity.type
_entity.pdbx_description
1 polymer ?
#
loop_
_entity_poly.entity_id
_entity_poly.type
_entity_poly.pdbx_seq_one_letter_code
_entity_poly.pdbx_strand_id
1 'polypeptide(L)'
;MHLLSGIRYVWEAIHFLGMDESDKWRQCRIGHATALGIEPQFWADKLDGVIVMSKGEWLDSMIFIQFFYSTSKYFYAIERLWKEIYGISFKRLKALEAYENRRENPYECEDEIVKLYNSPEVVEKYNEMIEVSIDKRDIEIMTQLQRKVLKLMKDNKIAIESMITSNVRISYYDKYEQHHIYRWLFPEGAEEDIMPPIVLASDDPGLFNNNMRIEFSHLYEILKKKKISESDIEEKINELQKNADNYTFRR
;
A
#
# COMPACT_ATOMS: atom_id res chain seq x y z
N MET A 1 -11.50 2.13 0.53
CA MET A 1 -10.23 1.38 0.41
C MET A 1 -9.67 1.15 1.80
N HIS A 2 -9.38 -0.10 2.17
CA HIS A 2 -8.89 -0.46 3.51
C HIS A 2 -7.37 -0.45 3.55
N LEU A 3 -6.78 -0.27 4.73
CA LEU A 3 -5.32 -0.16 4.87
C LEU A 3 -4.61 -1.41 4.35
N LEU A 4 -5.06 -2.59 4.75
CA LEU A 4 -4.52 -3.87 4.26
C LEU A 4 -4.67 -4.04 2.74
N SER A 5 -5.82 -3.65 2.17
CA SER A 5 -6.02 -3.65 0.72
C SER A 5 -5.04 -2.71 0.03
N GLY A 6 -4.80 -1.51 0.57
CA GLY A 6 -3.83 -0.57 0.00
C GLY A 6 -2.39 -1.09 0.05
N ILE A 7 -1.99 -1.76 1.13
CA ILE A 7 -0.67 -2.42 1.22
C ILE A 7 -0.56 -3.53 0.17
N ARG A 8 -1.61 -4.36 0.04
CA ARG A 8 -1.71 -5.42 -0.97
C ARG A 8 -1.60 -4.85 -2.39
N TYR A 9 -2.34 -3.80 -2.71
CA TYR A 9 -2.30 -3.19 -4.05
C TYR A 9 -0.92 -2.66 -4.42
N VAL A 10 -0.18 -2.08 -3.48
CA VAL A 10 1.20 -1.65 -3.75
C VAL A 10 2.08 -2.86 -4.03
N TRP A 11 1.95 -3.94 -3.24
CA TRP A 11 2.70 -5.17 -3.49
C TRP A 11 2.32 -5.83 -4.83
N GLU A 12 1.03 -5.93 -5.15
CA GLU A 12 0.54 -6.46 -6.42
C GLU A 12 1.01 -5.63 -7.59
N ALA A 13 1.02 -4.29 -7.49
CA ALA A 13 1.56 -3.44 -8.55
C ALA A 13 3.03 -3.74 -8.81
N ILE A 14 3.84 -3.89 -7.75
CA ILE A 14 5.26 -4.24 -7.89
C ILE A 14 5.42 -5.60 -8.56
N HIS A 15 4.68 -6.60 -8.08
CA HIS A 15 4.85 -8.00 -8.46
C HIS A 15 4.21 -8.36 -9.81
N PHE A 16 2.99 -7.89 -10.07
CA PHE A 16 2.24 -8.21 -11.28
C PHE A 16 2.68 -7.40 -12.49
N LEU A 17 3.22 -6.20 -12.29
CA LEU A 17 3.78 -5.38 -13.37
C LEU A 17 5.30 -5.62 -13.55
N GLY A 18 5.88 -6.54 -12.79
CA GLY A 18 7.30 -6.89 -12.84
C GLY A 18 8.21 -5.69 -12.54
N MET A 19 7.81 -4.79 -11.65
CA MET A 19 8.61 -3.61 -11.26
C MET A 19 9.85 -3.99 -10.44
N ASP A 20 9.88 -5.22 -9.91
CA ASP A 20 11.03 -5.84 -9.25
C ASP A 20 12.06 -6.44 -10.24
N GLU A 21 11.75 -6.46 -11.53
CA GLU A 21 12.67 -6.89 -12.57
C GLU A 21 13.66 -5.76 -12.91
N SER A 22 14.68 -5.59 -12.06
CA SER A 22 15.61 -4.45 -12.04
C SER A 22 16.32 -4.13 -13.36
N ASP A 23 16.39 -5.07 -14.29
CA ASP A 23 17.00 -4.88 -15.61
C ASP A 23 16.04 -4.21 -16.62
N LYS A 24 14.72 -4.35 -16.41
CA LYS A 24 13.68 -3.77 -17.29
C LYS A 24 13.29 -2.36 -16.87
N TRP A 25 13.33 -2.07 -15.58
CA TRP A 25 12.83 -0.81 -15.03
C TRP A 25 13.96 -0.02 -14.38
N ARG A 26 14.50 0.96 -15.11
CA ARG A 26 15.27 2.02 -14.46
C ARG A 26 14.29 3.07 -13.96
N GLN A 27 14.26 3.27 -12.64
CA GLN A 27 13.67 4.46 -11.97
C GLN A 27 12.15 4.45 -11.90
N CYS A 28 11.55 3.42 -11.29
CA CYS A 28 10.11 3.37 -11.01
C CYS A 28 9.69 4.22 -9.81
N ARG A 29 8.44 4.65 -9.83
CA ARG A 29 7.80 5.40 -8.75
C ARG A 29 6.42 4.84 -8.46
N ILE A 30 6.02 4.84 -7.18
CA ILE A 30 4.66 4.55 -6.75
C ILE A 30 4.09 5.81 -6.10
N GLY A 31 2.98 6.30 -6.66
CA GLY A 31 2.29 7.48 -6.17
C GLY A 31 1.54 7.23 -4.86
N HIS A 32 1.48 8.27 -4.02
CA HIS A 32 0.87 8.33 -2.69
C HIS A 32 1.46 7.37 -1.65
N ALA A 33 1.38 6.06 -1.93
CA ALA A 33 1.66 4.96 -1.03
C ALA A 33 1.14 5.19 0.41
N THR A 34 0.01 5.89 0.57
CA THR A 34 -0.50 6.33 1.87
C THR A 34 -0.73 5.14 2.80
N ALA A 35 -1.14 4.00 2.24
CA ALA A 35 -1.33 2.76 2.97
C ALA A 35 -0.03 2.17 3.56
N LEU A 36 1.14 2.53 3.03
CA LEU A 36 2.45 2.17 3.61
C LEU A 36 2.91 3.17 4.70
N GLY A 37 2.27 4.33 4.79
CA GLY A 37 2.67 5.42 5.67
C GLY A 37 1.73 5.63 6.87
N ILE A 38 0.42 5.44 6.71
CA ILE A 38 -0.55 5.60 7.79
C ILE A 38 -0.24 4.61 8.91
N GLU A 39 -0.26 5.10 10.14
CA GLU A 39 -0.02 4.25 11.30
C GLU A 39 -1.26 3.35 11.52
N PRO A 40 -1.11 2.01 11.55
CA PRO A 40 -2.25 1.10 11.58
C PRO A 40 -3.17 1.24 12.79
N GLN A 41 -2.66 1.56 13.98
CA GLN A 41 -3.50 1.80 15.16
C GLN A 41 -4.35 3.07 14.98
N PHE A 42 -3.74 4.17 14.55
CA PHE A 42 -4.44 5.42 14.22
C PHE A 42 -5.55 5.22 13.18
N TRP A 43 -5.29 4.40 12.15
CA TRP A 43 -6.30 4.03 11.16
C TRP A 43 -7.46 3.23 11.77
N ALA A 44 -7.15 2.23 12.59
CA ALA A 44 -8.17 1.39 13.23
C ALA A 44 -9.04 2.20 14.21
N ASP A 45 -8.42 3.11 14.98
CA ASP A 45 -9.11 3.99 15.92
C ASP A 45 -10.11 4.93 15.21
N LYS A 46 -9.78 5.39 14.00
CA LYS A 46 -10.68 6.23 13.18
C LYS A 46 -11.90 5.50 12.64
N LEU A 47 -11.89 4.17 12.68
CA LEU A 47 -12.93 3.29 12.16
C LEU A 47 -13.64 2.51 13.26
N ASP A 48 -13.39 2.83 14.54
CA ASP A 48 -13.90 2.09 15.70
C ASP A 48 -13.63 0.56 15.60
N GLY A 49 -12.53 0.18 14.94
CA GLY A 49 -12.14 -1.22 14.74
C GLY A 49 -13.04 -2.03 13.82
N VAL A 50 -13.97 -1.42 13.06
CA VAL A 50 -14.89 -2.12 12.17
C VAL A 50 -14.83 -1.54 10.76
N ILE A 51 -14.73 -2.41 9.76
CA ILE A 51 -14.71 -2.02 8.35
C ILE A 51 -15.80 -2.74 7.56
N VAL A 52 -16.32 -2.07 6.53
CA VAL A 52 -17.25 -2.64 5.56
C VAL A 52 -16.54 -2.77 4.22
N MET A 53 -16.42 -3.99 3.71
CA MET A 53 -15.68 -4.29 2.48
C MET A 53 -16.30 -5.46 1.73
N SER A 54 -15.95 -5.67 0.47
CA SER A 54 -16.47 -6.83 -0.27
C SER A 54 -15.85 -8.13 0.25
N LYS A 55 -16.59 -9.24 0.16
CA LYS A 55 -16.11 -10.57 0.54
C LYS A 55 -14.80 -10.91 -0.16
N GLY A 56 -14.75 -10.58 -1.45
CA GLY A 56 -13.61 -10.81 -2.30
C GLY A 56 -12.37 -10.04 -1.89
N GLU A 57 -12.51 -8.74 -1.63
CA GLU A 57 -11.39 -7.90 -1.18
C GLU A 57 -10.80 -8.43 0.14
N TRP A 58 -11.67 -8.90 1.04
CA TRP A 58 -11.20 -9.47 2.31
C TRP A 58 -10.52 -10.83 2.11
N LEU A 59 -11.12 -11.70 1.29
CA LEU A 59 -10.55 -12.99 0.94
C LEU A 59 -9.14 -12.83 0.35
N ASP A 60 -8.99 -11.94 -0.61
CA ASP A 60 -7.71 -11.67 -1.26
C ASP A 60 -6.68 -11.13 -0.28
N SER A 61 -7.06 -10.16 0.57
CA SER A 61 -6.19 -9.66 1.63
C SER A 61 -5.72 -10.75 2.60
N MET A 62 -6.58 -11.71 2.93
CA MET A 62 -6.20 -12.84 3.78
C MET A 62 -5.29 -13.86 3.06
N ILE A 63 -5.50 -14.09 1.76
CA ILE A 63 -4.60 -14.93 0.93
C ILE A 63 -3.24 -14.24 0.79
N PHE A 64 -3.21 -12.95 0.51
CA PHE A 64 -2.01 -12.09 0.46
C PHE A 64 -1.16 -12.22 1.72
N ILE A 65 -1.77 -12.16 2.91
CA ILE A 65 -1.05 -12.36 4.19
C ILE A 65 -0.30 -13.70 4.22
N GLN A 66 -0.83 -14.75 3.62
CA GLN A 66 -0.22 -16.08 3.64
C GLN A 66 1.07 -16.22 2.82
N PHE A 67 1.37 -15.27 1.92
CA PHE A 67 2.67 -15.21 1.24
C PHE A 67 3.79 -14.83 2.21
N PHE A 68 3.49 -14.07 3.25
CA PHE A 68 4.49 -13.55 4.19
C PHE A 68 4.46 -14.24 5.55
N TYR A 69 3.32 -14.82 5.94
CA TYR A 69 3.11 -15.37 7.27
C TYR A 69 2.40 -16.72 7.23
N SER A 70 2.97 -17.68 7.97
CA SER A 70 2.22 -18.87 8.36
C SER A 70 1.34 -18.50 9.56
N THR A 71 0.05 -18.29 9.32
CA THR A 71 -0.93 -17.96 10.35
C THR A 71 -2.21 -18.78 10.15
N SER A 72 -2.73 -19.36 11.23
CA SER A 72 -4.01 -20.06 11.23
C SER A 72 -5.21 -19.13 11.47
N LYS A 73 -4.96 -17.86 11.87
CA LYS A 73 -6.01 -16.87 12.23
C LYS A 73 -7.12 -16.80 11.18
N TYR A 74 -6.74 -16.76 9.91
CA TYR A 74 -7.68 -16.55 8.80
C TYR A 74 -8.16 -17.85 8.14
N PHE A 75 -7.69 -19.02 8.57
CA PHE A 75 -7.93 -20.28 7.85
C PHE A 75 -9.42 -20.56 7.63
N TYR A 76 -10.22 -20.53 8.69
CA TYR A 76 -11.67 -20.78 8.60
C TYR A 76 -12.40 -19.69 7.83
N ALA A 77 -11.98 -18.43 7.95
CA ALA A 77 -12.58 -17.32 7.23
C ALA A 77 -12.31 -17.42 5.72
N ILE A 78 -11.08 -17.77 5.34
CA ILE A 78 -10.68 -18.03 3.95
C ILE A 78 -11.48 -19.22 3.41
N GLU A 79 -11.52 -20.35 4.11
CA GLU A 79 -12.24 -21.54 3.62
C GLU A 79 -13.73 -21.25 3.39
N ARG A 80 -14.37 -20.55 4.34
CA ARG A 80 -15.76 -20.12 4.24
C ARG A 80 -15.97 -19.20 3.03
N LEU A 81 -15.25 -18.08 2.96
CA LEU A 81 -15.43 -17.09 1.89
C LEU A 81 -15.06 -17.64 0.53
N TRP A 82 -14.03 -18.47 0.44
CA TRP A 82 -13.66 -19.17 -0.78
C TRP A 82 -14.81 -20.02 -1.30
N LYS A 83 -15.45 -20.81 -0.43
CA LYS A 83 -16.60 -21.63 -0.82
C LYS A 83 -17.81 -20.78 -1.20
N GLU A 84 -18.06 -19.68 -0.50
CA GLU A 84 -19.16 -18.76 -0.82
C GLU A 84 -18.98 -18.04 -2.16
N ILE A 85 -17.74 -17.63 -2.48
CA ILE A 85 -17.40 -16.88 -3.70
C ILE A 85 -17.26 -17.81 -4.91
N TYR A 86 -16.47 -18.86 -4.77
CA TYR A 86 -16.10 -19.73 -5.89
C TYR A 86 -16.95 -21.01 -6.00
N GLY A 87 -17.73 -21.35 -4.98
CA GLY A 87 -18.53 -22.59 -4.98
C GLY A 87 -17.73 -23.89 -4.90
N ILE A 88 -16.41 -23.83 -4.76
CA ILE A 88 -15.50 -24.98 -4.73
C ILE A 88 -14.78 -25.09 -3.38
N SER A 89 -14.22 -26.27 -3.09
CA SER A 89 -13.41 -26.48 -1.88
C SER A 89 -12.11 -25.67 -1.90
N PHE A 90 -11.76 -25.05 -0.78
CA PHE A 90 -10.51 -24.33 -0.62
C PHE A 90 -9.30 -25.28 -0.57
N LYS A 91 -8.26 -24.97 -1.33
CA LYS A 91 -6.95 -25.64 -1.27
C LYS A 91 -5.87 -24.57 -1.28
N ARG A 92 -5.14 -24.42 -0.17
CA ARG A 92 -4.15 -23.35 0.04
C ARG A 92 -3.19 -23.17 -1.14
N LEU A 93 -2.53 -24.24 -1.58
CA LEU A 93 -1.56 -24.16 -2.68
C LEU A 93 -2.19 -23.68 -3.99
N LYS A 94 -3.37 -24.21 -4.34
CA LYS A 94 -4.10 -23.78 -5.54
C LYS A 94 -4.56 -22.33 -5.44
N ALA A 95 -4.96 -21.88 -4.25
CA ALA A 95 -5.38 -20.51 -4.03
C ALA A 95 -4.22 -19.51 -4.19
N LEU A 96 -3.04 -19.85 -3.67
CA LEU A 96 -1.82 -19.04 -3.84
C LEU A 96 -1.37 -19.02 -5.31
N GLU A 97 -1.36 -20.17 -5.98
CA GLU A 97 -1.03 -20.27 -7.41
C GLU A 97 -2.01 -19.47 -8.27
N ALA A 98 -3.31 -19.62 -8.05
CA ALA A 98 -4.33 -18.87 -8.77
C ALA A 98 -4.24 -17.37 -8.50
N TYR A 99 -3.85 -16.97 -7.29
CA TYR A 99 -3.64 -15.56 -6.95
C TYR A 99 -2.47 -14.97 -7.76
N GLU A 100 -1.35 -15.67 -7.82
CA GLU A 100 -0.17 -15.28 -8.62
C GLU A 100 -0.51 -15.18 -10.12
N ASN A 101 -1.27 -16.14 -10.63
CA ASN A 101 -1.67 -16.20 -12.04
C ASN A 101 -2.62 -15.08 -12.46
N ARG A 102 -3.12 -14.25 -11.53
CA ARG A 102 -3.94 -13.07 -11.87
C ARG A 102 -3.15 -11.96 -12.57
N ARG A 103 -1.81 -12.01 -12.56
CA ARG A 103 -0.97 -11.11 -13.35
C ARG A 103 -1.06 -11.36 -14.86
N GLU A 104 -1.44 -12.58 -15.24
CA GLU A 104 -1.52 -12.99 -16.63
C GLU A 104 -2.82 -12.46 -17.28
N ASN A 105 -2.81 -12.36 -18.62
CA ASN A 105 -4.02 -11.98 -19.35
C ASN A 105 -5.14 -13.01 -19.09
N PRO A 106 -6.31 -12.61 -18.54
CA PRO A 106 -7.36 -13.54 -18.15
C PRO A 106 -7.97 -14.31 -19.34
N TYR A 107 -7.81 -13.80 -20.57
CA TYR A 107 -8.25 -14.49 -21.79
C TYR A 107 -7.26 -15.56 -22.29
N GLU A 108 -6.01 -15.51 -21.83
CA GLU A 108 -4.93 -16.42 -22.23
C GLU A 108 -4.53 -17.37 -21.09
N CYS A 109 -4.82 -17.00 -19.85
CA CYS A 109 -4.51 -17.79 -18.67
C CYS A 109 -5.25 -19.14 -18.71
N GLU A 110 -4.53 -20.25 -18.53
CA GLU A 110 -5.13 -21.59 -18.49
C GLU A 110 -5.76 -21.92 -17.13
N ASP A 111 -5.41 -21.19 -16.07
CA ASP A 111 -5.85 -21.42 -14.70
C ASP A 111 -7.37 -21.28 -14.55
N GLU A 112 -8.02 -22.39 -14.20
CA GLU A 112 -9.47 -22.47 -14.05
C GLU A 112 -10.01 -21.54 -12.95
N ILE A 113 -9.24 -21.32 -11.87
CA ILE A 113 -9.65 -20.44 -10.78
C ILE A 113 -9.55 -18.98 -11.23
N VAL A 114 -8.55 -18.62 -12.05
CA VAL A 114 -8.45 -17.27 -12.63
C VAL A 114 -9.60 -17.02 -13.60
N LYS A 115 -9.96 -18.00 -14.44
CA LYS A 115 -11.16 -17.90 -15.31
C LYS A 115 -12.42 -17.73 -14.47
N LEU A 116 -12.56 -18.51 -13.41
CA LEU A 116 -13.70 -18.45 -12.50
C LEU A 116 -13.77 -17.11 -11.75
N TYR A 117 -12.63 -16.57 -11.30
CA TYR A 117 -12.53 -15.24 -10.67
C TYR A 117 -13.10 -14.13 -11.56
N ASN A 118 -12.98 -14.27 -12.88
CA ASN A 118 -13.51 -13.32 -13.86
C ASN A 118 -14.94 -13.66 -14.36
N SER A 119 -15.59 -14.70 -13.82
CA SER A 119 -16.95 -15.07 -14.22
C SER A 119 -17.98 -14.11 -13.60
N PRO A 120 -19.10 -13.82 -14.29
CA PRO A 120 -20.14 -12.93 -13.76
C PRO A 120 -20.68 -13.37 -12.39
N GLU A 121 -20.88 -14.66 -12.18
CA GLU A 121 -21.43 -15.22 -10.94
C GLU A 121 -20.48 -15.03 -9.76
N VAL A 122 -19.18 -15.26 -9.98
CA VAL A 122 -18.15 -15.06 -8.96
C VAL A 122 -17.94 -13.58 -8.69
N VAL A 123 -17.95 -12.73 -9.71
CA VAL A 123 -17.84 -11.27 -9.53
C VAL A 123 -19.01 -10.74 -8.71
N GLU A 124 -20.23 -11.24 -8.90
CA GLU A 124 -21.38 -10.88 -8.08
C GLU A 124 -21.15 -11.27 -6.61
N LYS A 125 -20.74 -12.51 -6.34
CA LYS A 125 -20.46 -13.00 -4.98
C LYS A 125 -19.26 -12.31 -4.32
N TYR A 126 -18.22 -12.03 -5.10
CA TYR A 126 -17.02 -11.30 -4.69
C TYR A 126 -17.39 -9.92 -4.16
N ASN A 127 -18.32 -9.23 -4.84
CA ASN A 127 -18.74 -7.87 -4.53
C ASN A 127 -19.79 -7.75 -3.41
N GLU A 128 -20.31 -8.87 -2.90
CA GLU A 128 -21.18 -8.84 -1.71
C GLU A 128 -20.45 -8.21 -0.53
N MET A 129 -21.08 -7.27 0.16
CA MET A 129 -20.45 -6.54 1.28
C MET A 129 -20.55 -7.33 2.58
N ILE A 130 -19.48 -7.28 3.37
CA ILE A 130 -19.40 -7.84 4.71
C ILE A 130 -18.81 -6.82 5.69
N GLU A 131 -19.15 -7.00 6.96
CA GLU A 131 -18.52 -6.32 8.07
C GLU A 131 -17.35 -7.18 8.59
N VAL A 132 -16.19 -6.54 8.81
CA VAL A 132 -14.98 -7.17 9.32
C VAL A 132 -14.49 -6.39 10.52
N SER A 133 -14.33 -7.06 11.66
CA SER A 133 -13.70 -6.50 12.85
C SER A 133 -12.18 -6.62 12.76
N ILE A 134 -11.49 -5.54 13.08
CA ILE A 134 -10.03 -5.42 13.11
C ILE A 134 -9.58 -5.52 14.56
N ASP A 135 -8.79 -6.55 14.87
CA ASP A 135 -8.22 -6.73 16.19
C ASP A 135 -6.75 -6.30 16.26
N LYS A 136 -6.16 -6.36 17.46
CA LYS A 136 -4.75 -6.04 17.68
C LYS A 136 -3.79 -6.85 16.81
N ARG A 137 -4.12 -8.11 16.51
CA ARG A 137 -3.29 -8.98 15.67
C ARG A 137 -3.33 -8.53 14.21
N ASP A 138 -4.46 -8.00 13.72
CA ASP A 138 -4.53 -7.39 12.39
C ASP A 138 -3.63 -6.15 12.30
N ILE A 139 -3.65 -5.31 13.34
CA ILE A 139 -2.79 -4.11 13.44
C ILE A 139 -1.31 -4.50 13.37
N GLU A 140 -0.88 -5.49 14.15
CA GLU A 140 0.49 -6.02 14.11
C GLU A 140 0.88 -6.54 12.72
N ILE A 141 -0.02 -7.28 12.06
CA ILE A 141 0.20 -7.82 10.72
C ILE A 141 0.35 -6.69 9.70
N MET A 142 -0.53 -5.68 9.73
CA MET A 142 -0.44 -4.51 8.85
C MET A 142 0.88 -3.77 9.04
N THR A 143 1.31 -3.48 10.27
CA THR A 143 2.59 -2.81 10.55
C THR A 143 3.77 -3.60 9.94
N GLN A 144 3.79 -4.92 10.11
CA GLN A 144 4.89 -5.72 9.59
C GLN A 144 4.84 -5.84 8.05
N LEU A 145 3.65 -5.91 7.46
CA LEU A 145 3.49 -5.89 6.00
C LEU A 145 3.95 -4.57 5.40
N GLN A 146 3.62 -3.42 6.01
CA GLN A 146 4.15 -2.12 5.59
C GLN A 146 5.67 -2.14 5.52
N ARG A 147 6.34 -2.63 6.58
CA ARG A 147 7.80 -2.74 6.61
C ARG A 147 8.36 -3.64 5.52
N LYS A 148 7.70 -4.77 5.25
CA LYS A 148 8.10 -5.70 4.17
C LYS A 148 7.96 -5.07 2.79
N VAL A 149 6.86 -4.38 2.53
CA VAL A 149 6.63 -3.72 1.23
C VAL A 149 7.54 -2.50 1.06
N LEU A 150 7.78 -1.70 2.10
CA LEU A 150 8.77 -0.62 2.07
C LEU A 150 10.16 -1.14 1.75
N LYS A 151 10.58 -2.23 2.42
CA LYS A 151 11.85 -2.90 2.11
C LYS A 151 11.90 -3.41 0.68
N LEU A 152 10.82 -4.04 0.19
CA LEU A 152 10.73 -4.50 -1.20
C LEU A 152 10.92 -3.33 -2.18
N MET A 153 10.28 -2.19 -1.93
CA MET A 153 10.46 -0.98 -2.75
C MET A 153 11.90 -0.47 -2.72
N LYS A 154 12.52 -0.43 -1.52
CA LYS A 154 13.93 -0.02 -1.37
C LYS A 154 14.87 -0.93 -2.15
N ASP A 155 14.75 -2.23 -1.97
CA ASP A 155 15.62 -3.23 -2.59
C ASP A 155 15.50 -3.21 -4.13
N ASN A 156 14.28 -2.94 -4.64
CA ASN A 156 14.01 -2.81 -6.07
C ASN A 156 14.22 -1.38 -6.62
N LYS A 157 14.75 -0.45 -5.83
CA LYS A 157 14.98 0.95 -6.23
C LYS A 157 13.72 1.57 -6.83
N ILE A 158 12.62 1.48 -6.10
CA ILE A 158 11.34 2.10 -6.42
C ILE A 158 11.15 3.27 -5.44
N ALA A 159 11.00 4.48 -5.95
CA ALA A 159 10.73 5.63 -5.10
C ALA A 159 9.23 5.76 -4.76
N ILE A 160 8.94 6.36 -3.61
CA ILE A 160 7.59 6.76 -3.25
C ILE A 160 7.38 8.23 -3.60
N GLU A 161 6.31 8.55 -4.32
CA GLU A 161 5.86 9.93 -4.48
C GLU A 161 4.87 10.27 -3.36
N SER A 162 5.30 11.14 -2.44
CA SER A 162 4.44 11.62 -1.36
C SER A 162 3.78 12.94 -1.75
N MET A 163 2.47 13.01 -1.57
CA MET A 163 1.64 14.17 -1.91
C MET A 163 0.93 14.63 -0.64
N ILE A 164 1.51 15.61 0.05
CA ILE A 164 1.10 15.96 1.42
C ILE A 164 -0.33 16.51 1.42
N THR A 165 -0.63 17.45 0.53
CA THR A 165 -1.96 18.07 0.50
C THR A 165 -3.05 17.06 0.18
N SER A 166 -2.90 16.27 -0.89
CA SER A 166 -3.94 15.33 -1.29
C SER A 166 -4.12 14.23 -0.26
N ASN A 167 -3.03 13.66 0.28
CA ASN A 167 -3.10 12.68 1.37
C ASN A 167 -3.87 13.19 2.58
N VAL A 168 -3.66 14.46 2.98
CA VAL A 168 -4.42 15.05 4.09
C VAL A 168 -5.90 15.21 3.76
N ARG A 169 -6.25 15.55 2.51
CA ARG A 169 -7.65 15.77 2.12
C ARG A 169 -8.44 14.49 1.84
N ILE A 170 -7.79 13.42 1.40
CA ILE A 170 -8.46 12.19 0.97
C ILE A 170 -8.34 11.03 1.97
N SER A 171 -7.55 11.21 3.04
CA SER A 171 -7.29 10.17 4.04
C SER A 171 -7.79 10.58 5.44
N TYR A 172 -7.43 9.78 6.45
CA TYR A 172 -7.88 9.93 7.84
C TYR A 172 -7.11 11.01 8.64
N TYR A 173 -6.25 11.79 7.98
CA TYR A 173 -5.52 12.87 8.63
C TYR A 173 -6.45 14.06 8.87
N ASP A 174 -6.52 14.53 10.11
CA ASP A 174 -7.24 15.77 10.45
C ASP A 174 -6.37 17.01 10.19
N LYS A 175 -5.04 16.84 10.29
CA LYS A 175 -4.07 17.93 10.16
C LYS A 175 -2.79 17.47 9.48
N TYR A 176 -2.08 18.42 8.89
CA TYR A 176 -0.80 18.21 8.21
C TYR A 176 0.28 17.58 9.10
N GLU A 177 0.30 17.87 10.40
CA GLU A 177 1.31 17.35 11.34
C GLU A 177 1.18 15.86 11.62
N GLN A 178 0.02 15.27 11.32
CA GLN A 178 -0.21 13.83 11.42
C GLN A 178 0.30 13.08 10.18
N HIS A 179 0.63 13.80 9.11
CA HIS A 179 1.06 13.21 7.85
C HIS A 179 2.33 12.35 8.05
N HIS A 180 2.35 11.18 7.42
CA HIS A 180 3.40 10.16 7.60
C HIS A 180 4.77 10.55 7.05
N ILE A 181 4.86 11.60 6.21
CA ILE A 181 6.12 12.06 5.59
C ILE A 181 7.26 12.26 6.60
N TYR A 182 6.94 12.70 7.82
CA TYR A 182 7.93 12.84 8.88
C TYR A 182 8.62 11.50 9.19
N ARG A 183 7.85 10.42 9.37
CA ARG A 183 8.39 9.08 9.67
C ARG A 183 9.21 8.52 8.51
N TRP A 184 8.88 8.89 7.28
CA TRP A 184 9.63 8.46 6.10
C TRP A 184 10.97 9.20 5.94
N LEU A 185 11.02 10.49 6.30
CA LEU A 185 12.24 11.29 6.21
C LEU A 185 13.18 11.09 7.41
N PHE A 186 12.61 10.78 8.57
CA PHE A 186 13.31 10.52 9.82
C PHE A 186 12.87 9.16 10.38
N PRO A 187 13.17 8.05 9.68
CA PRO A 187 12.92 6.72 10.21
C PRO A 187 13.83 6.47 11.43
N GLU A 188 13.35 5.67 12.38
CA GLU A 188 14.08 5.36 13.61
C GLU A 188 14.46 3.88 13.66
N GLY A 189 15.70 3.59 14.05
CA GLY A 189 16.18 2.24 14.33
C GLY A 189 16.10 1.34 13.10
N ALA A 190 15.45 0.18 13.22
CA ALA A 190 15.37 -0.79 12.12
C ALA A 190 14.55 -0.30 10.90
N GLU A 191 13.92 0.87 10.96
CA GLU A 191 13.24 1.47 9.79
C GLU A 191 14.21 2.21 8.85
N GLU A 192 15.36 2.65 9.34
CA GLU A 192 16.40 3.33 8.55
C GLU A 192 16.87 2.44 7.38
N ASP A 193 16.98 1.13 7.64
CA ASP A 193 17.45 0.15 6.68
C ASP A 193 16.40 -0.28 5.65
N ILE A 194 15.14 0.16 5.76
CA ILE A 194 14.06 -0.28 4.87
C ILE A 194 13.40 0.85 4.07
N MET A 195 13.70 2.11 4.38
CA MET A 195 13.02 3.23 3.71
C MET A 195 13.45 3.38 2.24
N PRO A 196 12.51 3.32 1.27
CA PRO A 196 12.78 3.66 -0.11
C PRO A 196 13.01 5.17 -0.29
N PRO A 197 13.62 5.60 -1.40
CA PRO A 197 13.75 7.01 -1.73
C PRO A 197 12.37 7.68 -1.82
N ILE A 198 12.27 8.87 -1.24
CA ILE A 198 11.03 9.67 -1.26
C ILE A 198 11.20 10.82 -2.23
N VAL A 199 10.14 11.13 -2.97
CA VAL A 199 9.99 12.35 -3.77
C VAL A 199 8.68 13.05 -3.39
N LEU A 200 8.63 14.37 -3.51
CA LEU A 200 7.37 15.11 -3.36
C LEU A 200 6.68 15.27 -4.72
N ALA A 201 5.35 15.25 -4.70
CA ALA A 201 4.51 15.56 -5.85
C ALA A 201 3.26 16.36 -5.45
N SER A 202 2.71 17.14 -6.37
CA SER A 202 1.50 17.94 -6.12
C SER A 202 0.19 17.18 -6.35
N ASP A 203 0.24 15.96 -6.89
CA ASP A 203 -0.95 15.21 -7.31
C ASP A 203 -1.75 15.97 -8.39
N ASP A 204 -2.99 16.41 -8.09
CA ASP A 204 -3.84 17.20 -8.97
C ASP A 204 -4.00 18.67 -8.48
N PRO A 205 -3.17 19.61 -8.99
CA PRO A 205 -3.29 21.03 -8.70
C PRO A 205 -4.66 21.64 -8.95
N GLY A 206 -5.43 21.12 -9.92
CA GLY A 206 -6.76 21.62 -10.26
C GLY A 206 -7.80 21.28 -9.20
N LEU A 207 -7.70 20.10 -8.58
CA LEU A 207 -8.59 19.66 -7.52
C LEU A 207 -8.17 20.16 -6.14
N PHE A 208 -6.86 20.15 -5.85
CA PHE A 208 -6.35 20.45 -4.52
C PHE A 208 -5.99 21.93 -4.33
N ASN A 209 -6.01 22.75 -5.39
CA ASN A 209 -5.55 24.15 -5.37
C ASN A 209 -4.16 24.26 -4.70
N ASN A 210 -3.27 23.36 -5.08
CA ASN A 210 -1.89 23.27 -4.59
C ASN A 210 -0.90 23.38 -5.77
N ASN A 211 0.39 23.34 -5.45
CA ASN A 211 1.50 23.21 -6.39
C ASN A 211 2.74 22.77 -5.62
N MET A 212 3.85 22.51 -6.30
CA MET A 212 5.09 22.08 -5.65
C MET A 212 5.58 23.03 -4.54
N ARG A 213 5.43 24.35 -4.69
CA ARG A 213 5.81 25.30 -3.61
C ARG A 213 4.96 25.12 -2.37
N ILE A 214 3.67 24.85 -2.54
CA ILE A 214 2.74 24.59 -1.43
C ILE A 214 3.09 23.26 -0.75
N GLU A 215 3.41 22.21 -1.51
CA GLU A 215 3.84 20.92 -0.93
C GLU A 215 5.11 21.07 -0.08
N PHE A 216 6.14 21.78 -0.61
CA PHE A 216 7.35 22.08 0.16
C PHE A 216 7.07 22.99 1.37
N SER A 217 6.13 23.93 1.26
CA SER A 217 5.74 24.78 2.40
C SER A 217 5.07 23.96 3.50
N HIS A 218 4.17 23.03 3.14
CA HIS A 218 3.57 22.11 4.11
C HIS A 218 4.62 21.20 4.75
N LEU A 219 5.55 20.64 3.96
CA LEU A 219 6.66 19.85 4.49
C LEU A 219 7.46 20.66 5.52
N TYR A 220 7.88 21.86 5.15
CA TYR A 220 8.67 22.73 6.03
C TYR A 220 7.93 23.00 7.35
N GLU A 221 6.65 23.37 7.30
CA GLU A 221 5.83 23.59 8.48
C GLU A 221 5.67 22.34 9.36
N ILE A 222 5.48 21.16 8.76
CA ILE A 222 5.43 19.89 9.48
C ILE A 222 6.74 19.66 10.24
N LEU A 223 7.88 19.81 9.58
CA LEU A 223 9.20 19.58 10.18
C LEU A 223 9.54 20.61 11.27
N LYS A 224 9.17 21.88 11.06
CA LYS A 224 9.31 22.94 12.08
C LYS A 224 8.50 22.64 13.34
N LYS A 225 7.26 22.17 13.20
CA LYS A 225 6.41 21.78 14.34
C LYS A 225 6.95 20.54 15.07
N LYS A 226 7.67 19.66 14.37
CA LYS A 226 8.43 18.55 14.94
C LYS A 226 9.76 18.97 15.59
N LYS A 227 10.08 20.27 15.59
CA LYS A 227 11.30 20.87 16.17
C LYS A 227 12.59 20.37 15.51
N ILE A 228 12.52 20.01 14.23
CA ILE A 228 13.70 19.69 13.43
C ILE A 228 14.51 20.96 13.17
N SER A 229 15.84 20.85 13.18
CA SER A 229 16.73 21.99 12.97
C SER A 229 16.66 22.49 11.52
N GLU A 230 16.92 23.78 11.28
CA GLU A 230 16.93 24.33 9.91
C GLU A 230 17.91 23.57 9.00
N SER A 231 19.07 23.21 9.52
CA SER A 231 20.10 22.46 8.78
C SER A 231 19.58 21.09 8.32
N ASP A 232 18.90 20.36 9.20
CA ASP A 232 18.36 19.03 8.86
C ASP A 232 17.17 19.14 7.90
N ILE A 233 16.36 20.20 8.01
CA ILE A 233 15.28 20.49 7.06
C ILE A 233 15.85 20.74 5.67
N GLU A 234 16.86 21.60 5.56
CA GLU A 234 17.55 21.89 4.30
C GLU A 234 18.16 20.61 3.70
N GLU A 235 18.80 19.79 4.52
CA GLU A 235 19.35 18.49 4.08
C GLU A 235 18.25 17.60 3.48
N LYS A 236 17.11 17.44 4.16
CA LYS A 236 16.01 16.61 3.65
C LYS A 236 15.34 17.17 2.41
N ILE A 237 15.22 18.49 2.29
CA ILE A 237 14.72 19.13 1.07
C ILE A 237 15.66 18.85 -0.11
N ASN A 238 16.98 18.97 0.10
CA ASN A 238 17.98 18.66 -0.92
C ASN A 238 17.98 17.18 -1.29
N GLU A 239 17.80 16.28 -0.31
CA GLU A 239 17.64 14.84 -0.54
C GLU A 239 16.42 14.54 -1.43
N LEU A 240 15.26 15.13 -1.12
CA LEU A 240 14.04 14.98 -1.91
C LEU A 240 14.20 15.48 -3.35
N GLN A 241 14.88 16.61 -3.55
CA GLN A 241 15.17 17.15 -4.88
C GLN A 241 16.11 16.23 -5.67
N LYS A 242 17.18 15.76 -5.04
CA LYS A 242 18.11 14.80 -5.65
C LYS A 242 17.42 13.50 -6.02
N ASN A 243 16.51 13.01 -5.16
CA ASN A 243 15.70 11.84 -5.47
C ASN A 243 14.78 12.12 -6.67
N ALA A 244 14.15 13.30 -6.75
CA ALA A 244 13.33 13.67 -7.90
C ALA A 244 14.14 13.64 -9.22
N ASP A 245 15.37 14.15 -9.22
CA ASP A 245 16.26 14.12 -10.38
C ASP A 245 16.68 12.69 -10.76
N ASN A 246 17.02 11.86 -9.77
CA ASN A 246 17.43 10.47 -9.97
C ASN A 246 16.29 9.59 -10.47
N TYR A 247 15.04 9.91 -10.09
CA TYR A 247 13.84 9.16 -10.42
C TYR A 247 12.98 9.84 -11.51
N THR A 248 13.58 10.76 -12.26
CA THR A 248 12.92 11.37 -13.42
C THR A 248 12.90 10.39 -14.58
N PHE A 249 11.71 10.09 -15.10
CA PHE A 249 11.56 9.33 -16.33
C PHE A 249 12.15 10.11 -17.51
N ARG A 250 13.34 9.69 -17.96
CA ARG A 250 13.96 10.25 -19.16
C ARG A 250 13.25 9.66 -20.39
N ARG A 251 12.75 10.54 -21.25
CA ARG A 251 12.19 10.19 -22.56
C ARG A 251 13.31 9.86 -23.55
#